data_AF-A0A447QUA0-F1
#
_entry.id   AF-A0A447QUA0-F1
#
_cell.length_a   1.000
_cell.length_b   1.000
_cell.length_c   1.000
_cell.angle_alpha   90.00
_cell.angle_beta   90.00
_cell.angle_gamma   90.00
#
_symmetry.space_group_name_H-M   'P 1'
#
loop_
_entity.id
_entity.type
_entity.pdbx_description
1 polymer ?
#
loop_
_entity_poly.entity_id
_entity_poly.type
_entity_poly.pdbx_seq_one_letter_code
_entity_poly.pdbx_strand_id
1 'polypeptide(L)'
;MITLRGINFNVNSRPDQLVTFRVFITDKLIVSTRHRKVYSIDEVVDELQSGVGPTDCGSWLVEVSDALTDHASEFIEDLHDKIIDLEDALLDQQIPERGQLALIRKQLIVLRRYMAPQRDVFARLASDRLAWMSDDDRRRMQDIADRLGRGLDDLDGSIARTAILADEITSVLADAMNRRTYTMSLLAMVFLPATFLTGLFGVNLGGIPGGDKPFGFALFCLLLVALGAGVTWWLKRSRWL
;
A
#
# COMPACT_ATOMS: atom_id res chain seq x y z
N MET A 1 -33.23 -13.76 -7.35
CA MET A 1 -32.73 -12.37 -7.25
C MET A 1 -31.21 -12.42 -7.13
N ILE A 2 -30.51 -11.75 -8.05
CA ILE A 2 -29.05 -11.71 -8.13
C ILE A 2 -28.59 -10.35 -7.59
N THR A 3 -27.57 -10.34 -6.74
CA THR A 3 -26.97 -9.10 -6.24
C THR A 3 -25.50 -9.08 -6.65
N LEU A 4 -25.15 -8.10 -7.47
CA LEU A 4 -23.81 -7.89 -7.99
C LEU A 4 -23.20 -6.61 -7.38
N ARG A 5 -21.88 -6.54 -7.43
CA ARG A 5 -21.08 -5.40 -7.00
C ARG A 5 -20.29 -4.87 -8.18
N GLY A 6 -20.38 -3.57 -8.40
CA GLY A 6 -19.55 -2.86 -9.37
C GLY A 6 -18.59 -1.92 -8.66
N ILE A 7 -17.52 -1.55 -9.36
CA ILE A 7 -16.56 -0.54 -8.94
C ILE A 7 -16.86 0.72 -9.74
N ASN A 8 -16.99 1.86 -9.04
CA ASN A 8 -17.00 3.14 -9.72
C ASN A 8 -15.65 3.81 -9.52
N PHE A 9 -14.91 4.00 -10.60
CA PHE A 9 -13.75 4.87 -10.62
C PHE A 9 -14.19 6.29 -10.28
N ASN A 10 -13.64 6.85 -9.21
CA ASN A 10 -13.83 8.25 -8.88
C ASN A 10 -12.51 8.79 -8.34
N VAL A 11 -12.23 10.07 -8.62
CA VAL A 11 -10.93 10.75 -8.43
C VAL A 11 -10.30 10.57 -7.03
N ASN A 12 -11.10 10.23 -6.01
CA ASN A 12 -10.64 10.11 -4.63
C ASN A 12 -10.34 8.67 -4.15
N SER A 13 -10.44 7.65 -5.01
CA SER A 13 -10.04 6.25 -4.77
C SER A 13 -10.26 5.78 -3.33
N ARG A 14 -11.48 5.93 -2.79
CA ARG A 14 -11.77 5.56 -1.40
C ARG A 14 -12.23 4.09 -1.31
N PRO A 15 -11.90 3.36 -0.23
CA PRO A 15 -12.20 1.93 -0.07
C PRO A 15 -13.69 1.57 0.06
N ASP A 16 -14.60 2.55 0.05
CA ASP A 16 -16.04 2.44 0.22
C ASP A 16 -16.84 2.57 -1.10
N GLN A 17 -16.18 2.48 -2.26
CA GLN A 17 -16.79 2.78 -3.57
C GLN A 17 -17.44 1.59 -4.29
N LEU A 18 -17.59 0.45 -3.62
CA LEU A 18 -18.36 -0.67 -4.19
C LEU A 18 -19.85 -0.35 -4.20
N VAL A 19 -20.40 -0.27 -5.41
CA VAL A 19 -21.80 0.01 -5.65
C VAL A 19 -22.57 -1.28 -5.82
N THR A 20 -23.75 -1.36 -5.21
CA THR A 20 -24.61 -2.54 -5.32
C THR A 20 -25.53 -2.38 -6.52
N PHE A 21 -25.55 -3.41 -7.36
CA PHE A 21 -26.50 -3.58 -8.44
C PHE A 21 -27.35 -4.82 -8.17
N ARG A 22 -28.67 -4.67 -8.17
CA ARG A 22 -29.59 -5.79 -7.90
C ARG A 22 -30.42 -6.07 -9.12
N VAL A 23 -30.57 -7.34 -9.45
CA VAL A 23 -31.23 -7.80 -10.65
C VAL A 23 -32.19 -8.92 -10.32
N PHE A 24 -33.40 -8.83 -10.85
CA PHE A 24 -34.35 -9.91 -10.93
C PHE A 24 -34.62 -10.20 -12.41
N ILE A 25 -34.29 -11.42 -12.86
CA ILE A 25 -34.44 -11.86 -14.25
C ILE A 25 -35.39 -13.05 -14.31
N THR A 26 -36.26 -13.03 -15.30
CA THR A 26 -37.01 -14.18 -15.82
C THR A 26 -36.74 -14.35 -17.31
N ASP A 27 -37.41 -15.28 -17.97
CA ASP A 27 -37.35 -15.48 -19.42
C ASP A 27 -37.89 -14.32 -20.26
N LYS A 28 -38.61 -13.37 -19.64
CA LYS A 28 -39.32 -12.28 -20.33
C LYS A 28 -39.12 -10.90 -19.73
N LEU A 29 -38.55 -10.82 -18.52
CA LEU A 29 -38.50 -9.57 -17.78
C LEU A 29 -37.19 -9.47 -17.01
N ILE A 30 -36.58 -8.29 -17.12
CA ILE A 30 -35.45 -7.86 -16.31
C ILE A 30 -35.89 -6.67 -15.49
N VAL A 31 -35.74 -6.77 -14.17
CA VAL A 31 -35.90 -5.64 -13.25
C VAL A 31 -34.57 -5.42 -12.56
N SER A 32 -33.93 -4.30 -12.87
CA SER A 32 -32.68 -3.90 -12.25
C SER A 32 -32.88 -2.68 -11.35
N THR A 33 -32.15 -2.63 -10.23
CA THR A 33 -32.21 -1.51 -9.29
C THR A 33 -30.80 -1.14 -8.82
N ARG A 34 -30.56 0.17 -8.70
CA ARG A 34 -29.30 0.73 -8.19
C ARG A 34 -29.59 1.96 -7.34
N HIS A 35 -28.84 2.13 -6.25
CA HIS A 35 -28.94 3.32 -5.39
C HIS A 35 -27.97 4.43 -5.82
N ARG A 36 -26.80 4.05 -6.33
CA ARG A 36 -25.82 4.95 -6.95
C ARG A 36 -25.67 4.53 -8.41
N LYS A 37 -25.23 5.45 -9.29
CA LYS A 37 -24.84 5.08 -10.65
C LYS A 37 -23.81 3.96 -10.61
N VAL A 38 -23.84 3.08 -11.60
CA VAL A 38 -22.86 2.00 -11.78
C VAL A 38 -22.36 2.15 -13.20
N TYR A 39 -21.12 2.60 -13.39
CA TYR A 39 -20.63 3.02 -14.71
C TYR A 39 -20.57 1.85 -15.70
N SER A 40 -20.18 0.66 -15.24
CA SER A 40 -20.20 -0.57 -16.05
C SER A 40 -21.58 -0.92 -16.60
N ILE A 41 -22.66 -0.49 -15.92
CA ILE A 41 -24.03 -0.71 -16.39
C ILE A 41 -24.44 0.39 -17.37
N ASP A 42 -23.93 1.61 -17.19
CA ASP A 42 -24.19 2.70 -18.13
C ASP A 42 -23.58 2.38 -19.51
N GLU A 43 -22.41 1.72 -19.55
CA GLU A 43 -21.79 1.21 -20.79
C GLU A 43 -22.72 0.25 -21.56
N VAL A 44 -23.22 -0.79 -20.91
CA VAL A 44 -24.16 -1.75 -21.54
C VAL A 44 -25.47 -1.06 -21.97
N VAL A 45 -25.92 -0.06 -21.21
CA VAL A 45 -27.11 0.73 -21.57
C VAL A 45 -26.87 1.59 -22.82
N ASP A 46 -25.67 2.17 -22.96
CA ASP A 46 -25.30 2.97 -24.12
C ASP A 46 -25.16 2.07 -25.37
N GLU A 47 -24.60 0.87 -25.23
CA GLU A 47 -24.53 -0.13 -26.31
C GLU A 47 -25.91 -0.59 -26.76
N LEU A 48 -26.83 -0.82 -25.82
CA LEU A 48 -28.25 -1.10 -26.10
C LEU A 48 -28.91 0.03 -26.89
N GLN A 49 -28.66 1.28 -26.52
CA GLN A 49 -29.19 2.45 -27.24
C GLN A 49 -28.60 2.60 -28.64
N SER A 50 -27.36 2.17 -28.84
CA SER A 50 -26.69 2.18 -30.14
C SER A 50 -27.13 1.04 -31.08
N GLY A 51 -27.91 0.07 -30.58
CA GLY A 51 -28.40 -1.07 -31.35
C GLY A 51 -27.39 -2.21 -31.51
N VAL A 52 -26.27 -2.17 -30.77
CA VAL A 52 -25.21 -3.20 -30.79
C VAL A 52 -25.27 -4.12 -29.56
N GLY A 53 -26.11 -3.78 -28.57
CA GLY A 53 -26.23 -4.52 -27.32
C GLY A 53 -26.98 -5.88 -27.41
N PRO A 54 -27.23 -6.50 -26.26
CA PRO A 54 -27.72 -7.87 -26.14
C PRO A 54 -29.19 -7.98 -26.52
N THR A 55 -29.54 -9.08 -27.19
CA THR A 55 -30.88 -9.31 -27.74
C THR A 55 -31.84 -10.02 -26.80
N ASP A 56 -31.33 -10.71 -25.78
CA ASP A 56 -32.11 -11.48 -24.82
C ASP A 56 -31.62 -11.33 -23.37
N CYS A 57 -32.37 -11.91 -22.43
CA CYS A 57 -32.11 -11.78 -21.00
C CYS A 57 -30.82 -12.49 -20.55
N GLY A 58 -30.44 -13.58 -21.21
CA GLY A 58 -29.23 -14.35 -20.92
C GLY A 58 -28.00 -13.56 -21.34
N SER A 59 -27.96 -13.12 -22.60
CA SER A 59 -26.86 -12.32 -23.14
C SER A 59 -26.73 -10.98 -22.42
N TRP A 60 -27.83 -10.36 -22.01
CA TRP A 60 -27.77 -9.13 -21.19
C TRP A 60 -27.06 -9.34 -19.86
N LEU A 61 -27.33 -10.45 -19.17
CA LEU A 61 -26.65 -10.75 -17.91
C LEU A 61 -25.16 -11.06 -18.13
N VAL A 62 -24.82 -11.72 -19.24
CA VAL A 62 -23.43 -12.01 -19.62
C VAL A 62 -22.68 -10.70 -19.82
N GLU A 63 -23.17 -9.79 -20.66
CA GLU A 63 -22.51 -8.51 -20.95
C GLU A 63 -22.39 -7.62 -19.71
N VAL A 64 -23.44 -7.55 -18.89
CA VAL A 64 -23.36 -6.87 -17.58
C VAL A 64 -22.29 -7.48 -16.68
N SER A 65 -22.18 -8.81 -16.64
CA SER A 65 -21.19 -9.48 -15.80
C SER A 65 -19.77 -9.31 -16.35
N ASP A 66 -19.63 -9.21 -17.67
CA ASP A 66 -18.38 -8.96 -18.38
C ASP A 66 -17.87 -7.55 -18.06
N ALA A 67 -18.71 -6.52 -18.28
CA ALA A 67 -18.37 -5.13 -17.97
C ALA A 67 -18.04 -4.92 -16.48
N LEU A 68 -18.79 -5.54 -15.57
CA LEU A 68 -18.49 -5.49 -14.14
C LEU A 68 -17.13 -6.14 -13.80
N THR A 69 -16.75 -7.19 -14.52
CA THR A 69 -15.49 -7.90 -14.31
C THR A 69 -14.32 -7.11 -14.91
N ASP A 70 -14.49 -6.48 -16.06
CA ASP A 70 -13.44 -5.67 -16.69
C ASP A 70 -13.08 -4.45 -15.86
N HIS A 71 -14.08 -3.70 -15.40
CA HIS A 71 -13.83 -2.59 -14.47
C HIS A 71 -13.23 -3.05 -13.13
N ALA A 72 -13.52 -4.28 -12.70
CA ALA A 72 -12.87 -4.85 -11.52
C ALA A 72 -11.39 -5.17 -11.80
N SER A 73 -11.09 -5.76 -12.95
CA SER A 73 -9.73 -6.03 -13.41
C SER A 73 -8.88 -4.77 -13.56
N GLU A 74 -9.41 -3.73 -14.21
CA GLU A 74 -8.73 -2.42 -14.33
C GLU A 74 -8.38 -1.82 -12.96
N PHE A 75 -9.29 -1.95 -11.99
CA PHE A 75 -9.04 -1.43 -10.64
C PHE A 75 -8.01 -2.27 -9.87
N ILE A 76 -7.95 -3.58 -10.14
CA ILE A 76 -6.89 -4.46 -9.59
C ILE A 76 -5.54 -4.03 -10.15
N GLU A 77 -5.47 -3.74 -11.45
CA GLU A 77 -4.25 -3.29 -12.13
C GLU A 77 -3.77 -1.92 -11.60
N ASP A 78 -4.66 -0.94 -11.44
CA ASP A 78 -4.31 0.37 -10.83
C ASP A 78 -3.77 0.22 -9.39
N LEU A 79 -4.30 -0.72 -8.60
CA LEU A 79 -3.75 -1.00 -7.28
C LEU A 79 -2.40 -1.74 -7.36
N HIS A 80 -2.20 -2.59 -8.37
CA HIS A 80 -0.95 -3.29 -8.59
C HIS A 80 0.18 -2.31 -8.95
N ASP A 81 -0.08 -1.40 -9.88
CA ASP A 81 0.87 -0.37 -10.29
C ASP A 81 1.28 0.52 -9.11
N LYS A 82 0.32 0.92 -8.26
CA LYS A 82 0.62 1.66 -7.02
C LYS A 82 1.50 0.89 -6.04
N ILE A 83 1.44 -0.43 -6.03
CA ILE A 83 2.32 -1.25 -5.20
C ILE A 83 3.72 -1.28 -5.80
N ILE A 84 3.85 -1.40 -7.12
CA ILE A 84 5.14 -1.33 -7.83
C ILE A 84 5.81 0.04 -7.58
N ASP A 85 5.07 1.14 -7.72
CA ASP A 85 5.59 2.49 -7.45
C ASP A 85 6.12 2.63 -6.01
N LEU A 86 5.45 1.99 -5.04
CA LEU A 86 5.89 1.96 -3.65
C LEU A 86 7.14 1.10 -3.44
N GLU A 87 7.26 -0.01 -4.16
CA GLU A 87 8.46 -0.85 -4.16
C GLU A 87 9.66 -0.08 -4.70
N ASP A 88 9.50 0.56 -5.86
CA ASP A 88 10.57 1.33 -6.51
C ASP A 88 11.02 2.51 -5.65
N ALA A 89 10.07 3.25 -5.06
CA ALA A 89 10.40 4.34 -4.13
C ALA A 89 11.20 3.85 -2.91
N LEU A 90 10.90 2.65 -2.41
CA LEU A 90 11.57 2.08 -1.25
C LEU A 90 13.00 1.60 -1.58
N LEU A 91 13.25 1.14 -2.81
CA LEU A 91 14.60 0.86 -3.31
C LEU A 91 15.49 2.11 -3.28
N ASP A 92 14.92 3.27 -3.57
CA ASP A 92 15.56 4.58 -3.46
C ASP A 92 15.58 5.15 -2.02
N GLN A 93 15.24 4.33 -1.01
CA GLN A 93 15.13 4.69 0.41
C GLN A 93 14.14 5.84 0.68
N GLN A 94 13.18 6.07 -0.22
CA GLN A 94 12.13 7.04 -0.03
C GLN A 94 11.00 6.41 0.77
N ILE A 95 10.73 6.99 1.95
CA ILE A 95 9.67 6.50 2.82
C ILE A 95 8.33 6.99 2.27
N PRO A 96 7.37 6.09 2.00
CA PRO A 96 6.07 6.49 1.46
C PRO A 96 5.25 7.29 2.47
N GLU A 97 4.23 7.98 1.97
CA GLU A 97 3.36 8.77 2.83
C GLU A 97 2.65 7.92 3.87
N ARG A 98 2.49 8.48 5.07
CA ARG A 98 1.91 7.76 6.20
C ARG A 98 0.48 7.33 5.87
N GLY A 99 0.27 6.01 5.88
CA GLY A 99 -1.04 5.41 5.64
C GLY A 99 -1.36 5.10 4.17
N GLN A 100 -0.49 5.44 3.23
CA GLN A 100 -0.65 5.12 1.81
C GLN A 100 -0.72 3.59 1.60
N LEU A 101 0.25 2.84 2.12
CA LEU A 101 0.25 1.38 2.07
C LEU A 101 -0.97 0.76 2.77
N ALA A 102 -1.39 1.34 3.90
CA ALA A 102 -2.57 0.88 4.64
C ALA A 102 -3.87 1.10 3.85
N LEU A 103 -3.97 2.19 3.08
CA LEU A 103 -5.10 2.47 2.21
C LEU A 103 -5.19 1.44 1.08
N ILE A 104 -4.08 1.19 0.38
CA ILE A 104 -4.00 0.19 -0.70
C ILE A 104 -4.38 -1.19 -0.15
N ARG A 105 -3.76 -1.62 0.97
CA ARG A 105 -4.07 -2.90 1.61
C ARG A 105 -5.55 -3.02 1.98
N LYS A 106 -6.16 -1.93 2.49
CA LYS A 106 -7.60 -1.90 2.79
C LYS A 106 -8.44 -2.05 1.53
N GLN A 107 -8.08 -1.40 0.42
CA GLN A 107 -8.79 -1.52 -0.86
C GLN A 107 -8.72 -2.94 -1.42
N LEU A 108 -7.54 -3.56 -1.43
CA LEU A 108 -7.35 -4.95 -1.86
C LEU A 108 -8.22 -5.94 -1.05
N ILE A 109 -8.18 -5.84 0.27
CA ILE A 109 -8.96 -6.71 1.17
C ILE A 109 -10.46 -6.52 0.94
N VAL A 110 -10.90 -5.28 0.80
CA VAL A 110 -12.30 -4.97 0.52
C VAL A 110 -12.70 -5.56 -0.82
N LEU A 111 -11.91 -5.37 -1.88
CA LEU A 111 -12.23 -5.88 -3.20
C LEU A 111 -12.34 -7.40 -3.20
N ARG A 112 -11.36 -8.09 -2.63
CA ARG A 112 -11.37 -9.55 -2.46
C ARG A 112 -12.64 -10.04 -1.75
N ARG A 113 -13.04 -9.37 -0.67
CA ARG A 113 -14.24 -9.73 0.12
C ARG A 113 -15.53 -9.71 -0.70
N TYR A 114 -15.64 -8.84 -1.71
CA TYR A 114 -16.85 -8.73 -2.53
C TYR A 114 -16.76 -9.48 -3.86
N MET A 115 -15.56 -9.57 -4.45
CA MET A 115 -15.36 -10.29 -5.72
C MET A 115 -15.37 -11.81 -5.55
N ALA A 116 -14.90 -12.34 -4.41
CA ALA A 116 -14.89 -13.79 -4.19
C ALA A 116 -16.31 -14.42 -4.21
N PRO A 117 -17.30 -13.90 -3.47
CA PRO A 117 -18.67 -14.39 -3.60
C PRO A 117 -19.28 -14.13 -4.99
N GLN A 118 -18.89 -13.06 -5.68
CA GLN A 118 -19.38 -12.73 -7.02
C GLN A 118 -18.88 -13.74 -8.06
N ARG A 119 -17.60 -14.16 -7.98
CA ARG A 119 -17.06 -15.26 -8.78
C ARG A 119 -17.87 -16.53 -8.60
N ASP A 120 -18.20 -16.87 -7.36
CA ASP A 120 -19.01 -18.07 -7.07
C ASP A 120 -20.43 -17.96 -7.67
N VAL A 121 -21.00 -16.75 -7.68
CA VAL A 121 -22.29 -16.48 -8.36
C VAL A 121 -22.16 -16.69 -9.87
N PHE A 122 -21.12 -16.18 -10.52
CA PHE A 122 -20.90 -16.38 -11.95
C PHE A 122 -20.69 -17.86 -12.30
N ALA A 123 -19.83 -18.57 -11.54
CA ALA A 123 -19.63 -20.01 -11.72
C ALA A 123 -20.93 -20.80 -11.55
N ARG A 124 -21.78 -20.42 -10.58
CA ARG A 124 -23.09 -21.04 -10.37
C ARG A 124 -24.06 -20.76 -11.52
N LEU A 125 -24.08 -19.53 -12.05
CA LEU A 125 -24.89 -19.17 -13.21
C LEU A 125 -24.45 -19.94 -14.47
N ALA A 126 -23.16 -20.21 -14.62
CA ALA A 126 -22.62 -21.04 -15.69
C ALA A 126 -23.03 -22.52 -15.55
N SER A 127 -23.09 -23.04 -14.31
CA SER A 127 -23.46 -24.45 -14.06
C SER A 127 -24.96 -24.71 -14.10
N ASP A 128 -25.78 -23.77 -13.65
CA ASP A 128 -27.23 -23.94 -13.52
C ASP A 128 -27.89 -23.88 -14.91
N ARG A 129 -28.73 -24.89 -15.23
CA ARG A 129 -29.49 -24.93 -16.49
C ARG A 129 -30.73 -24.04 -16.41
N LEU A 130 -30.51 -22.74 -16.51
CA LEU A 130 -31.56 -21.73 -16.51
C LEU A 130 -32.25 -21.70 -17.88
N ALA A 131 -33.59 -21.74 -17.90
CA ALA A 131 -34.38 -21.84 -19.14
C ALA A 131 -34.20 -20.64 -20.09
N TRP A 132 -33.69 -19.52 -19.58
CA TRP A 132 -33.48 -18.27 -20.30
C TRP A 132 -31.99 -18.01 -20.65
N MET A 133 -31.10 -18.97 -20.38
CA MET A 133 -29.68 -18.90 -20.79
C MET A 133 -29.36 -20.01 -21.79
N SER A 134 -28.73 -19.64 -22.90
CA SER A 134 -28.22 -20.61 -23.88
C SER A 134 -26.99 -21.37 -23.37
N ASP A 135 -26.58 -22.44 -24.09
CA ASP A 135 -25.28 -23.08 -23.84
C ASP A 135 -24.11 -22.12 -24.05
N ASP A 136 -24.26 -21.17 -24.97
CA ASP A 136 -23.23 -20.18 -25.25
C ASP A 136 -23.09 -19.16 -24.11
N ASP A 137 -24.21 -18.62 -23.61
CA ASP A 137 -24.21 -17.70 -22.46
C ASP A 137 -23.56 -18.34 -21.23
N ARG A 138 -23.82 -19.64 -21.01
CA ARG A 138 -23.21 -20.40 -19.90
C ARG A 138 -21.70 -20.55 -20.06
N ARG A 139 -21.21 -20.79 -21.28
CA ARG A 139 -19.76 -20.82 -21.56
C ARG A 139 -19.12 -19.46 -21.30
N ARG A 140 -19.71 -18.38 -21.83
CA ARG A 140 -19.20 -17.02 -21.62
C ARG A 140 -19.22 -16.64 -20.12
N MET A 141 -20.27 -17.03 -19.40
CA MET A 141 -20.34 -16.83 -17.95
C MET A 141 -19.26 -17.61 -17.19
N GLN A 142 -18.89 -18.83 -17.64
CA GLN A 142 -17.77 -19.57 -17.09
C GLN A 142 -16.45 -18.84 -17.34
N ASP A 143 -16.23 -18.33 -18.55
CA ASP A 143 -15.02 -17.57 -18.88
C ASP A 143 -14.88 -16.29 -18.03
N ILE A 144 -15.99 -15.60 -17.78
CA ILE A 144 -16.06 -14.44 -16.87
C ILE A 144 -15.73 -14.86 -15.44
N ALA A 145 -16.29 -15.98 -14.96
CA ALA A 145 -15.98 -16.50 -13.63
C ALA A 145 -14.50 -16.85 -13.49
N ASP A 146 -13.90 -17.46 -14.52
CA ASP A 146 -12.48 -17.82 -14.53
C ASP A 146 -11.59 -16.56 -14.61
N ARG A 147 -11.99 -15.53 -15.38
CA ARG A 147 -11.29 -14.24 -15.43
C ARG A 147 -11.30 -13.53 -14.07
N LEU A 148 -12.46 -13.46 -13.43
CA LEU A 148 -12.56 -12.92 -12.08
C LEU A 148 -11.77 -13.76 -11.06
N GLY A 149 -11.73 -15.08 -11.25
CA GLY A 149 -10.90 -16.00 -10.46
C GLY A 149 -9.41 -15.65 -10.52
N ARG A 150 -8.87 -15.45 -11.72
CA ARG A 150 -7.47 -15.02 -11.88
C ARG A 150 -7.19 -13.68 -11.20
N GLY A 151 -8.09 -12.70 -11.35
CA GLY A 151 -7.98 -11.42 -10.64
C GLY A 151 -8.01 -11.56 -9.11
N LEU A 152 -8.73 -12.55 -8.56
CA LEU A 152 -8.72 -12.85 -7.12
C LEU A 152 -7.39 -13.43 -6.64
N ASP A 153 -6.72 -14.23 -7.48
CA ASP A 153 -5.38 -14.76 -7.19
C ASP A 153 -4.35 -13.62 -7.21
N ASP A 154 -4.46 -12.69 -8.18
CA ASP A 154 -3.62 -11.49 -8.24
C ASP A 154 -3.82 -10.58 -7.02
N LEU A 155 -5.06 -10.47 -6.53
CA LEU A 155 -5.38 -9.78 -5.29
C LEU A 155 -4.73 -10.44 -4.07
N ASP A 156 -4.71 -11.76 -3.98
CA ASP A 156 -4.00 -12.47 -2.90
C ASP A 156 -2.50 -12.20 -2.93
N GLY A 157 -1.90 -12.30 -4.11
CA GLY A 157 -0.50 -11.98 -4.33
C GLY A 157 -0.18 -10.55 -3.89
N SER A 158 -1.03 -9.59 -4.27
CA SER A 158 -0.89 -8.18 -3.90
C SER A 158 -1.05 -7.95 -2.39
N ILE A 159 -2.00 -8.63 -1.73
CA ILE A 159 -2.15 -8.55 -0.26
C ILE A 159 -0.91 -9.10 0.45
N ALA A 160 -0.35 -10.22 -0.03
CA ALA A 160 0.90 -10.77 0.51
C ALA A 160 2.07 -9.81 0.32
N ARG A 161 2.20 -9.23 -0.88
CA ARG A 161 3.23 -8.24 -1.23
C ARG A 161 3.17 -7.00 -0.34
N THR A 162 1.98 -6.47 -0.05
CA THR A 162 1.85 -5.34 0.90
C THR A 162 2.32 -5.66 2.32
N ALA A 163 2.31 -6.94 2.75
CA ALA A 163 2.86 -7.31 4.05
C ALA A 163 4.39 -7.25 4.04
N ILE A 164 5.01 -7.78 2.98
CA ILE A 164 6.47 -7.72 2.78
C ILE A 164 6.94 -6.26 2.72
N LEU A 165 6.23 -5.41 1.98
CA LEU A 165 6.51 -3.98 1.93
C LEU A 165 6.42 -3.29 3.30
N ALA A 166 5.46 -3.67 4.15
CA ALA A 166 5.34 -3.09 5.48
C ALA A 166 6.55 -3.45 6.36
N ASP A 167 7.05 -4.67 6.24
CA ASP A 167 8.26 -5.14 6.95
C ASP A 167 9.51 -4.40 6.43
N GLU A 168 9.64 -4.22 5.12
CA GLU A 168 10.75 -3.48 4.52
C GLU A 168 10.74 -2.00 4.93
N ILE A 169 9.58 -1.33 4.92
CA ILE A 169 9.44 0.04 5.43
C ILE A 169 9.89 0.12 6.89
N THR A 170 9.54 -0.88 7.71
CA THR A 170 9.97 -0.94 9.11
C THR A 170 11.48 -1.11 9.23
N SER A 171 12.09 -1.94 8.38
CA SER A 171 13.54 -2.11 8.28
C SER A 171 14.26 -0.80 7.94
N VAL A 172 13.79 -0.09 6.90
CA VAL A 172 14.35 1.21 6.48
C VAL A 172 14.22 2.26 7.57
N LEU A 173 13.09 2.31 8.27
CA LEU A 173 12.90 3.21 9.42
C LEU A 173 13.83 2.88 10.59
N ALA A 174 14.05 1.59 10.86
CA ALA A 174 14.96 1.14 11.90
C ALA A 174 16.41 1.49 11.55
N ASP A 175 16.85 1.32 10.30
CA ASP A 175 18.18 1.71 9.85
C ASP A 175 18.41 3.22 9.95
N ALA A 176 17.43 4.02 9.51
CA ALA A 176 17.47 5.48 9.65
C ALA A 176 17.54 5.91 11.13
N MET A 177 16.79 5.24 12.01
CA MET A 177 16.84 5.48 13.46
C MET A 177 18.19 5.07 14.06
N ASN A 178 18.74 3.94 13.66
CA ASN A 178 20.06 3.47 14.09
C ASN A 178 21.15 4.45 13.64
N ARG A 179 21.11 4.94 12.40
CA ARG A 179 22.04 5.93 11.88
C ARG A 179 21.98 7.25 12.65
N ARG A 180 20.78 7.74 12.96
CA ARG A 180 20.60 8.93 13.82
C ARG A 180 21.12 8.71 15.23
N THR A 181 20.79 7.58 15.85
CA THR A 181 21.24 7.22 17.21
C THR A 181 22.77 7.08 17.26
N TYR A 182 23.36 6.47 16.24
CA TYR A 182 24.79 6.38 16.06
C TYR A 182 25.43 7.77 16.00
N THR A 183 24.91 8.71 15.19
CA THR A 183 25.44 10.08 15.14
C THR A 183 25.35 10.82 16.48
N MET A 184 24.24 10.67 17.22
CA MET A 184 24.10 11.27 18.56
C MET A 184 25.09 10.66 19.57
N SER A 185 25.33 9.35 19.48
CA SER A 185 26.28 8.63 20.34
C SER A 185 27.72 9.05 20.05
N LEU A 186 28.06 9.26 18.78
CA LEU A 186 29.34 9.80 18.34
C LEU A 186 29.58 11.20 18.92
N LEU A 187 28.58 12.09 18.80
CA LEU A 187 28.65 13.43 19.40
C LEU A 187 28.81 13.37 20.92
N ALA A 188 28.05 12.51 21.59
CA ALA A 188 28.14 12.34 23.04
C ALA A 188 29.53 11.86 23.48
N MET A 189 30.15 10.91 22.76
CA MET A 189 31.48 10.40 23.10
C MET A 189 32.57 11.48 23.00
N VAL A 190 32.40 12.46 22.11
CA VAL A 190 33.31 13.62 21.98
C VAL A 190 33.04 14.66 23.07
N PHE A 191 31.77 15.01 23.32
CA PHE A 191 31.42 16.08 24.24
C PHE A 191 31.43 15.69 25.71
N LEU A 192 31.10 14.46 26.08
CA LEU A 192 31.01 14.02 27.47
C LEU A 192 32.32 14.20 28.25
N PRO A 193 33.49 13.72 27.79
CA PRO A 193 34.73 13.91 28.52
C PRO A 193 35.21 15.37 28.48
N ALA A 194 34.95 16.10 27.39
CA ALA A 194 35.24 17.53 27.31
C ALA A 194 34.41 18.33 28.32
N THR A 195 33.13 18.02 28.46
CA THR A 195 32.19 18.64 29.42
C THR A 195 32.55 18.29 30.86
N PHE A 196 32.97 17.04 31.11
CA PHE A 196 33.46 16.64 32.42
C PHE A 196 34.71 17.44 32.82
N LEU A 197 35.68 17.58 31.91
CA LEU A 197 36.89 18.36 32.15
C LEU A 197 36.58 19.83 32.36
N THR A 198 35.80 20.48 31.50
CA THR A 198 35.44 21.90 31.69
C THR A 198 34.62 22.12 32.95
N GLY A 199 33.74 21.18 33.33
CA GLY A 199 33.01 21.20 34.59
C GLY A 199 33.93 21.10 35.81
N LEU A 200 34.89 20.17 35.81
CA LEU A 200 35.87 19.98 36.88
C LEU A 200 36.75 21.22 37.08
N PHE A 201 37.19 21.85 36.00
CA PHE A 201 38.00 23.07 36.05
C PHE A 201 37.16 24.34 36.28
N GLY A 202 35.85 24.28 36.08
CA GLY A 202 34.90 25.36 36.36
C GLY A 202 34.40 25.41 37.81
N VAL A 203 34.73 24.42 38.63
CA VAL A 203 34.41 24.43 40.07
C VAL A 203 35.30 25.45 40.77
N ASN A 204 34.72 26.38 41.54
CA ASN A 204 35.43 27.35 42.37
C ASN A 204 36.08 26.70 43.61
N LEU A 205 36.97 25.74 43.40
CA LEU A 205 37.91 25.26 44.42
C LEU A 205 39.09 26.25 44.45
N GLY A 206 39.61 26.58 45.64
CA GLY A 206 40.52 27.71 45.91
C GLY A 206 41.87 27.71 45.16
N GLY A 207 41.82 27.86 43.83
CA GLY A 207 42.95 27.82 42.89
C GLY A 207 42.72 26.76 41.80
N ILE A 208 42.75 27.17 40.52
CA ILE A 208 42.77 26.23 39.39
C ILE A 208 44.15 25.55 39.34
N PRO A 209 44.24 24.21 39.25
CA PRO A 209 45.53 23.52 39.09
C PRO A 209 46.26 24.06 37.84
N GLY A 210 47.39 24.74 38.03
CA GLY A 210 48.16 25.36 36.95
C GLY A 210 47.73 26.79 36.55
N GLY A 211 46.82 27.41 37.29
CA GLY A 211 46.34 28.79 37.05
C GLY A 211 47.42 29.87 37.23
N ASP A 212 48.41 29.63 38.08
CA ASP A 212 49.53 30.57 38.31
C ASP A 212 50.59 30.55 37.20
N LYS A 213 50.46 29.64 36.22
CA LYS A 213 51.39 29.55 35.06
C LYS A 213 50.81 30.28 33.85
N PRO A 214 51.60 31.13 33.16
CA PRO A 214 51.12 31.90 32.00
C PRO A 214 50.62 31.02 30.84
N PHE A 215 51.05 29.76 30.74
CA PHE A 215 50.65 28.81 29.70
C PHE A 215 49.62 27.76 30.14
N GLY A 216 49.10 27.82 31.37
CA GLY A 216 48.18 26.80 31.92
C GLY A 216 46.91 26.61 31.11
N PHE A 217 46.29 27.71 30.66
CA PHE A 217 45.09 27.69 29.82
C PHE A 217 45.34 27.06 28.44
N ALA A 218 46.45 27.44 27.79
CA ALA A 218 46.83 26.88 26.49
C ALA A 218 47.09 25.36 26.57
N LEU A 219 47.75 24.90 27.63
CA LEU A 219 47.99 23.47 27.88
C LEU A 219 46.68 22.69 28.08
N PHE A 220 45.71 23.27 28.80
CA PHE A 220 44.38 22.67 28.98
C PHE A 220 43.61 22.54 27.66
N CYS A 221 43.60 23.59 26.83
CA CYS A 221 42.99 23.52 25.50
C CYS A 221 43.65 22.44 24.62
N LEU A 222 44.98 22.33 24.67
CA LEU A 222 45.73 21.32 23.92
C LEU A 222 45.37 19.89 24.39
N LEU A 223 45.22 19.69 25.70
CA LEU A 223 44.79 18.42 26.29
C LEU A 223 43.36 18.04 25.86
N LEU A 224 42.43 18.99 25.82
CA LEU A 224 41.07 18.76 25.32
C LEU A 224 41.05 18.36 23.84
N VAL A 225 41.82 19.06 23.01
CA VAL A 225 41.94 18.72 21.57
C VAL A 225 42.59 17.34 21.40
N ALA A 226 43.64 17.03 22.15
CA ALA A 226 44.29 15.73 22.12
C ALA A 226 43.34 14.59 22.54
N LEU A 227 42.51 14.83 23.56
CA LEU A 227 41.51 13.87 24.01
C LEU A 227 40.42 13.65 22.96
N GLY A 228 39.89 14.73 22.36
CA GLY A 228 38.94 14.63 21.26
C GLY A 228 39.51 13.85 20.07
N ALA A 229 40.73 14.19 19.64
CA ALA A 229 41.43 13.48 18.57
C ALA A 229 41.70 12.00 18.91
N GLY A 230 42.04 11.70 20.17
CA GLY A 230 42.24 10.33 20.66
C GLY A 230 40.97 9.49 20.59
N VAL A 231 39.83 10.05 21.00
CA VAL A 231 38.52 9.40 20.89
C VAL A 231 38.15 9.16 19.42
N THR A 232 38.31 10.16 18.55
CA THR A 232 38.04 10.02 17.12
C THR A 232 38.93 8.96 16.47
N TRP A 233 40.22 8.93 16.81
CA TRP A 233 41.15 7.92 16.31
C TRP A 233 40.79 6.50 16.78
N TRP A 234 40.42 6.35 18.06
CA TRP A 234 39.99 5.07 18.61
C TRP A 234 38.71 4.55 17.92
N LEU A 235 37.72 5.41 17.70
CA LEU A 235 36.50 5.07 16.97
C LEU A 235 36.78 4.60 15.54
N LYS A 236 37.67 5.30 14.82
CA LYS A 236 38.11 4.92 13.47
C LYS A 236 38.85 3.59 13.45
N ARG A 237 39.68 3.33 14.46
CA ARG A 237 40.39 2.04 14.59
C ARG A 237 39.44 0.89 14.92
N SER A 238 38.41 1.14 15.71
CA SER A 238 37.47 0.10 16.14
C SER A 238 36.43 -0.28 15.07
N ARG A 239 36.50 0.30 13.86
CA ARG A 239 35.49 0.18 12.78
C ARG A 239 34.09 0.61 13.18
N TRP A 240 33.97 1.40 14.23
CA TRP A 240 32.72 2.09 14.50
C TRP A 240 32.54 3.24 13.51
N LEU A 241 33.64 3.80 12.99
CA LEU A 241 33.73 4.89 12.03
C LEU A 241 34.28 4.41 10.68
#